data_AF-A0A7S1JGI2-F1
#
_entry.id   AF-A0A7S1JGI2-F1
#
_cell.length_a   1.000
_cell.length_b   1.000
_cell.length_c   1.000
_cell.angle_alpha   90.00
_cell.angle_beta   90.00
_cell.angle_gamma   90.00
#
_symmetry.space_group_name_H-M   'P 1'
#
loop_
_entity.id
_entity.type
_entity.pdbx_description
1 polymer ?
#
loop_
_entity_poly.entity_id
_entity_poly.type
_entity_poly.pdbx_seq_one_letter_code
_entity_poly.pdbx_strand_id
1 'polypeptide(L)'
;YCPLKIRTIAPPPTPPPPGWTLSDCLFFFDSMSGIPTRSKVLALYRALLQNGRMFADYNFREYTIRIVRDDFQKNKDIMDDNKKMQLYEEGLQKLAMVKRQATINRMFASNQVMIDNTVIPKETSNDL
;
A
#
# COMPACT_ATOMS: atom_id res chain seq x y z
N TYR A 1 20.39 -8.42 -29.25
CA TYR A 1 21.85 -8.42 -29.02
C TYR A 1 22.29 -7.00 -28.71
N CYS A 2 23.09 -6.89 -27.66
CA CYS A 2 23.72 -5.72 -27.06
C CYS A 2 22.88 -4.61 -26.40
N PRO A 3 23.36 -4.09 -25.24
CA PRO A 3 22.52 -3.64 -24.14
C PRO A 3 22.86 -2.21 -23.74
N LEU A 4 21.91 -1.27 -23.83
CA LEU A 4 22.11 0.06 -23.24
C LEU A 4 21.30 0.19 -21.96
N LYS A 5 21.97 -0.24 -20.90
CA LYS A 5 21.73 0.14 -19.53
C LYS A 5 21.96 1.66 -19.40
N ILE A 6 21.02 2.48 -19.86
CA ILE A 6 20.99 3.88 -19.46
C ILE A 6 20.39 3.88 -18.05
N ARG A 7 21.28 3.88 -17.07
CA ARG A 7 20.96 4.32 -15.71
C ARG A 7 20.22 5.64 -15.87
N THR A 8 18.96 5.67 -15.46
CA THR A 8 18.26 6.93 -15.19
C THR A 8 19.02 7.60 -14.06
N ILE A 9 19.97 8.47 -14.43
CA ILE A 9 20.60 9.41 -13.52
C ILE A 9 19.45 10.29 -13.05
N ALA A 10 19.10 10.20 -11.77
CA ALA A 10 18.15 11.11 -11.14
C ALA A 10 18.58 12.55 -11.47
N PRO A 11 17.66 13.44 -11.85
CA PRO A 11 18.01 14.82 -12.16
C PRO A 11 18.72 15.44 -10.94
N PRO A 12 19.79 16.23 -11.14
CA PRO A 12 20.48 16.90 -10.06
C PRO A 12 19.48 17.78 -9.29
N PRO A 13 19.62 17.89 -7.95
CA PRO A 13 18.75 18.75 -7.17
C PRO A 13 18.89 20.19 -7.70
N THR A 14 17.78 20.74 -8.16
CA THR A 14 17.70 22.14 -8.58
C THR A 14 18.13 23.04 -7.41
N PRO A 15 18.99 24.05 -7.65
CA PRO A 15 19.38 24.98 -6.59
C PRO A 15 18.15 25.71 -6.05
N PRO A 16 18.08 25.96 -4.73
CA PRO A 16 16.97 26.70 -4.14
C PRO A 16 16.91 28.14 -4.70
N PRO A 17 15.71 28.73 -4.86
CA PRO A 17 15.55 30.10 -5.30
C PRO A 17 16.30 31.10 -4.39
N PRO A 18 16.86 32.19 -4.93
CA PRO A 18 17.46 33.23 -4.10
C PRO A 18 16.37 33.88 -3.22
N GLY A 19 16.59 33.88 -1.89
CA GLY A 19 15.68 34.51 -0.91
C GLY A 19 15.23 33.61 0.25
N TRP A 20 15.72 32.37 0.32
CA TRP A 20 15.40 31.42 1.38
C TRP A 20 16.28 31.66 2.62
N THR A 21 15.70 31.57 3.81
CA THR A 21 16.40 31.73 5.09
C THR A 21 17.13 30.44 5.49
N LEU A 22 18.05 30.50 6.47
CA LEU A 22 18.75 29.30 6.99
C LEU A 22 17.76 28.22 7.48
N SER A 23 16.60 28.67 7.96
CA SER A 23 15.47 27.85 8.40
C SER A 23 14.80 27.08 7.26
N ASP A 24 14.79 27.64 6.05
CA ASP A 24 14.14 27.04 4.88
C ASP A 24 15.02 25.97 4.21
N CYS A 25 16.35 26.10 4.29
CA CYS A 25 17.29 25.03 3.89
C CYS A 25 17.19 23.78 4.79
N LEU A 26 16.95 23.96 6.09
CA LEU A 26 16.74 22.86 7.02
C LEU A 26 15.46 22.07 6.71
N PHE A 27 14.41 22.73 6.19
CA PHE A 27 13.16 22.07 5.81
C PHE A 27 13.29 21.19 4.55
N PHE A 28 14.16 21.54 3.60
CA PHE A 28 14.44 20.70 2.44
C PHE A 28 15.36 19.52 2.78
N PHE A 29 16.31 19.70 3.71
CA PHE A 29 17.26 18.67 4.12
C PHE A 29 16.70 17.65 5.13
N ASP A 30 15.69 18.03 5.94
CA ASP A 30 15.07 17.15 6.95
C ASP A 30 14.15 16.05 6.35
N SER A 31 13.90 16.10 5.04
CA SER A 31 13.15 15.05 4.32
C SER A 31 13.93 13.73 4.16
N MET A 32 15.21 13.68 4.57
CA MET A 32 16.06 12.48 4.51
C MET A 32 16.50 11.98 5.90
N SER A 33 15.59 11.91 6.89
CA SER A 33 15.81 11.03 8.04
C SER A 33 15.57 9.56 7.61
N GLY A 34 16.62 8.93 7.07
CA GLY A 34 16.63 7.66 6.33
C GLY A 34 16.35 6.36 7.08
N ILE A 35 15.57 6.35 8.17
CA ILE A 35 15.10 5.09 8.77
C ILE A 35 13.66 5.30 9.28
N PRO A 36 12.68 4.48 8.85
CA PRO A 36 11.30 4.61 9.32
C PRO A 36 11.22 4.30 10.82
N THR A 37 10.72 5.25 11.61
CA THR A 37 10.47 5.02 13.04
C THR A 37 9.37 3.98 13.25
N ARG A 38 9.40 3.28 14.39
CA ARG A 38 8.37 2.26 14.75
C ARG A 38 6.95 2.81 14.64
N SER A 39 6.72 4.07 15.01
CA SER A 39 5.41 4.72 14.90
C SER A 39 4.96 4.88 13.45
N LYS A 40 5.86 5.29 12.54
CA LYS A 40 5.57 5.37 11.09
C LYS A 40 5.22 4.00 10.50
N VAL A 41 5.96 2.95 10.88
CA VAL A 41 5.68 1.57 10.43
C VAL A 41 4.31 1.09 10.93
N LEU A 42 3.96 1.34 12.19
CA LEU A 42 2.65 0.98 12.75
C LEU A 42 1.51 1.79 12.11
N ALA A 43 1.74 3.06 11.80
CA ALA A 43 0.76 3.88 11.09
C ALA A 43 0.51 3.33 9.68
N LEU A 44 1.57 2.94 8.97
CA LEU A 44 1.48 2.29 7.66
C LEU A 44 0.68 0.97 7.72
N TYR A 45 0.98 0.12 8.71
CA TYR A 45 0.24 -1.13 8.93
C TYR A 45 -1.26 -0.90 9.13
N ARG A 46 -1.61 0.04 10.03
CA ARG A 46 -3.01 0.40 10.30
C ARG A 46 -3.70 0.95 9.05
N ALA A 47 -3.01 1.81 8.29
CA ALA A 47 -3.53 2.36 7.05
C ALA A 47 -3.79 1.26 6.01
N LEU A 48 -2.88 0.30 5.85
CA LEU A 48 -3.07 -0.84 4.95
C LEU A 48 -4.28 -1.69 5.35
N LEU A 49 -4.43 -2.02 6.63
CA LEU A 49 -5.59 -2.77 7.12
C LEU A 49 -6.90 -2.00 6.96
N GLN A 50 -6.90 -0.70 7.23
CA GLN A 50 -8.09 0.14 7.09
C GLN A 50 -8.55 0.20 5.63
N ASN A 51 -7.63 0.43 4.69
CA ASN A 51 -7.95 0.46 3.26
C ASN A 51 -8.30 -0.94 2.74
N GLY A 52 -7.68 -2.00 3.24
CA GLY A 52 -8.07 -3.38 2.91
C GLY A 52 -9.50 -3.72 3.36
N ARG A 53 -9.98 -3.16 4.47
CA ARG A 53 -11.39 -3.31 4.89
C ARG A 53 -12.36 -2.55 4.01
N MET A 54 -11.88 -1.62 3.18
CA MET A 54 -12.75 -0.85 2.30
C MET A 54 -13.23 -1.65 1.09
N PHE A 55 -12.59 -2.77 0.72
CA PHE A 55 -13.09 -3.63 -0.36
C PHE A 55 -14.52 -4.12 -0.09
N ALA A 56 -15.39 -3.97 -1.09
CA ALA A 56 -16.75 -4.47 -1.05
C ALA A 56 -16.75 -6.00 -1.10
N ASP A 57 -15.98 -6.59 -2.02
CA ASP A 57 -15.86 -8.04 -2.14
C ASP A 57 -15.11 -8.64 -0.95
N TYR A 58 -15.71 -9.70 -0.40
CA TYR A 58 -15.14 -10.47 0.72
C TYR A 58 -13.75 -11.01 0.42
N ASN A 59 -13.55 -11.59 -0.76
CA ASN A 59 -12.30 -12.24 -1.14
C ASN A 59 -11.12 -11.26 -1.14
N PHE A 60 -11.30 -10.07 -1.72
CA PHE A 60 -10.25 -9.04 -1.74
C PHE A 60 -9.98 -8.46 -0.36
N ARG A 61 -11.02 -8.25 0.45
CA ARG A 61 -10.87 -7.81 1.83
C ARG A 61 -10.03 -8.79 2.65
N GLU A 62 -10.42 -10.06 2.69
CA GLU A 62 -9.72 -11.06 3.50
C GLU A 62 -8.31 -11.36 2.96
N TYR A 63 -8.15 -11.44 1.63
CA TYR A 63 -6.83 -11.62 1.02
C TYR A 63 -5.89 -10.48 1.38
N THR A 64 -6.35 -9.23 1.28
CA THR A 64 -5.52 -8.06 1.60
C THR A 64 -5.15 -8.04 3.08
N ILE A 65 -6.08 -8.36 3.97
CA ILE A 65 -5.80 -8.42 5.42
C ILE A 65 -4.78 -9.52 5.73
N ARG A 66 -4.94 -10.70 5.13
CA ARG A 66 -4.02 -11.83 5.32
C ARG A 66 -2.62 -11.48 4.82
N ILE A 67 -2.49 -11.01 3.59
CA ILE A 67 -1.17 -10.74 3.01
C ILE A 67 -0.45 -9.60 3.73
N VAL A 68 -1.16 -8.55 4.17
CA VAL A 68 -0.55 -7.48 4.98
C VAL A 68 -0.07 -8.03 6.32
N ARG A 69 -0.82 -8.92 6.98
CA ARG A 69 -0.36 -9.55 8.22
C ARG A 69 0.87 -10.42 7.97
N ASP A 70 0.82 -11.27 6.95
CA ASP A 70 1.92 -12.19 6.60
C ASP A 70 3.19 -11.42 6.23
N ASP A 71 3.07 -10.36 5.42
CA ASP A 71 4.19 -9.52 4.99
C ASP A 71 4.86 -8.84 6.20
N PHE A 72 4.09 -8.29 7.14
CA PHE A 72 4.65 -7.65 8.33
C PHE A 72 5.22 -8.67 9.33
N GLN A 73 4.61 -9.86 9.42
CA GLN A 73 5.10 -10.93 10.27
C GLN A 73 6.44 -11.49 9.77
N LYS A 74 6.57 -11.71 8.46
CA LYS A 74 7.81 -12.18 7.82
C LYS A 74 8.97 -11.19 8.00
N ASN A 75 8.68 -9.90 8.01
CA ASN A 75 9.68 -8.84 8.07
C ASN A 75 9.93 -8.29 9.49
N LYS A 76 9.39 -8.92 10.52
CA LYS A 76 9.46 -8.44 11.91
C LYS A 76 10.89 -8.40 12.47
N ASP A 77 11.71 -9.40 12.14
CA ASP A 77 13.01 -9.62 12.75
C ASP A 77 14.18 -9.04 11.93
N ILE A 78 13.88 -8.22 10.91
CA ILE A 78 14.90 -7.59 10.07
C ILE A 78 15.60 -6.47 10.84
N MET A 79 16.91 -6.61 11.04
CA MET A 79 17.73 -5.63 11.75
C MET A 79 18.34 -4.58 10.81
N ASP A 80 18.57 -4.93 9.53
CA ASP A 80 19.21 -4.07 8.54
C ASP A 80 18.37 -2.82 8.21
N ASP A 81 18.90 -1.65 8.51
CA ASP A 81 18.18 -0.38 8.35
C ASP A 81 17.90 -0.02 6.88
N ASN A 82 18.83 -0.35 5.97
CA ASN A 82 18.61 -0.18 4.52
C ASN A 82 17.43 -1.02 4.02
N LYS A 83 17.27 -2.25 4.52
CA LYS A 83 16.15 -3.12 4.15
C LYS A 83 14.84 -2.62 4.73
N LYS A 84 14.84 -2.13 5.98
CA LYS A 84 13.65 -1.50 6.58
C LYS A 84 13.17 -0.31 5.75
N MET A 85 14.09 0.50 5.25
CA MET A 85 13.78 1.65 4.43
C MET A 85 13.16 1.24 3.09
N GLN A 86 13.74 0.24 2.40
CA GLN A 86 13.19 -0.32 1.16
C GLN A 86 11.79 -0.91 1.36
N LEU A 87 11.60 -1.75 2.38
CA LEU A 87 10.31 -2.37 2.68
C LEU A 87 9.24 -1.34 3.05
N TYR A 88 9.64 -0.26 3.72
CA TYR A 88 8.72 0.83 4.05
C TYR A 88 8.26 1.58 2.79
N GLU A 89 9.18 1.85 1.86
CA GLU A 89 8.83 2.45 0.57
C GLU A 89 7.92 1.53 -0.26
N GLU A 90 8.24 0.25 -0.35
CA GLU A 90 7.36 -0.75 -0.98
C GLU A 90 5.97 -0.78 -0.34
N GLY A 91 5.91 -0.70 1.00
CA GLY A 91 4.66 -0.63 1.74
C GLY A 91 3.83 0.62 1.41
N LEU A 92 4.47 1.77 1.20
CA LEU A 92 3.80 3.00 0.75
C LEU A 92 3.23 2.86 -0.67
N GLN A 93 3.97 2.23 -1.58
CA GLN A 93 3.49 1.93 -2.93
C GLN A 93 2.29 0.97 -2.89
N LYS A 94 2.38 -0.09 -2.07
CA LYS A 94 1.26 -1.02 -1.81
C LYS A 94 0.05 -0.29 -1.24
N LEU A 95 0.24 0.63 -0.30
CA LEU A 95 -0.85 1.43 0.26
C LEU A 95 -1.56 2.27 -0.81
N ALA A 96 -0.81 2.92 -1.70
CA ALA A 96 -1.39 3.66 -2.81
C ALA A 96 -2.18 2.76 -3.77
N MET A 97 -1.66 1.56 -4.07
CA MET A 97 -2.35 0.57 -4.90
C MET A 97 -3.65 0.09 -4.26
N VAL A 98 -3.62 -0.32 -2.99
CA VAL A 98 -4.80 -0.80 -2.25
C VAL A 98 -5.88 0.28 -2.19
N LYS A 99 -5.50 1.54 -1.96
CA LYS A 99 -6.43 2.69 -1.99
C LYS A 99 -7.15 2.82 -3.34
N ARG A 100 -6.40 2.79 -4.44
CA ARG A 100 -6.97 2.88 -5.80
C ARG A 100 -7.92 1.71 -6.06
N GLN A 101 -7.47 0.49 -5.76
CA GLN A 101 -8.24 -0.72 -6.03
C GLN A 101 -9.51 -0.77 -5.17
N ALA A 102 -9.46 -0.34 -3.91
CA ALA A 102 -10.63 -0.31 -3.03
C ALA A 102 -11.69 0.66 -3.54
N THR A 103 -11.26 1.83 -4.03
CA THR A 103 -12.17 2.81 -4.64
C THR A 103 -12.81 2.28 -5.92
N ILE A 104 -12.02 1.71 -6.83
CA ILE A 104 -12.53 1.11 -8.07
C ILE A 104 -13.50 -0.03 -7.76
N ASN A 105 -13.12 -0.93 -6.86
CA ASN A 105 -13.97 -2.05 -6.46
C ASN A 105 -15.32 -1.58 -5.93
N ARG A 106 -15.36 -0.54 -5.10
CA ARG A 106 -16.61 0.07 -4.63
C ARG A 106 -17.45 0.69 -5.73
N MET A 107 -16.82 1.38 -6.69
CA MET A 107 -17.52 1.99 -7.82
C MET A 107 -18.25 0.96 -8.68
N PHE A 108 -17.69 -0.25 -8.82
CA PHE A 108 -18.27 -1.33 -9.62
C PHE A 108 -19.01 -2.38 -8.79
N ALA A 109 -18.99 -2.31 -7.45
CA ALA A 109 -19.65 -3.28 -6.58
C ALA A 109 -21.18 -3.28 -6.70
N SER A 110 -21.80 -2.15 -7.10
CA SER A 110 -23.25 -2.08 -7.36
C SER A 110 -23.64 -2.73 -8.69
N ASN A 111 -22.68 -2.89 -9.60
CA ASN A 111 -22.89 -3.43 -10.94
C ASN A 111 -22.34 -4.86 -11.02
N GLN A 112 -22.50 -5.66 -9.95
CA GLN A 112 -22.16 -7.07 -9.99
C GLN A 112 -22.96 -7.70 -11.14
N VAL A 113 -22.29 -7.92 -12.27
CA VAL A 113 -22.83 -8.73 -13.35
C VAL A 113 -22.92 -10.13 -12.75
N MET A 114 -24.11 -10.48 -12.29
CA MET A 114 -24.44 -11.82 -11.82
C MET A 114 -24.20 -12.76 -13.01
N ILE A 115 -23.00 -13.36 -13.08
CA ILE A 115 -22.71 -14.44 -14.01
C ILE A 115 -23.35 -15.68 -13.40
N ASP A 116 -24.67 -15.75 -13.48
CA ASP A 116 -25.56 -16.76 -12.93
C ASP A 116 -26.33 -16.27 -11.70
N ASN A 117 -27.57 -15.87 -11.98
CA ASN A 117 -28.68 -16.02 -11.05
C ASN A 117 -28.86 -17.52 -10.74
N THR A 118 -27.97 -18.12 -9.96
CA THR A 118 -28.37 -19.27 -9.14
C THR A 118 -28.75 -18.70 -7.79
N VAL A 119 -30.01 -18.24 -7.74
CA VAL A 119 -30.81 -18.46 -6.53
C VAL A 119 -30.63 -19.94 -6.23
N ILE A 120 -29.76 -20.30 -5.29
CA ILE A 120 -29.80 -21.63 -4.67
C ILE A 120 -30.92 -21.47 -3.64
N PRO A 121 -32.15 -21.95 -3.91
CA PRO A 121 -33.17 -21.96 -2.89
C PRO A 121 -32.61 -22.85 -1.78
N LYS A 122 -32.54 -22.32 -0.56
CA LYS A 122 -32.36 -23.19 0.59
C LYS A 122 -33.64 -24.01 0.67
N GLU A 123 -33.59 -25.26 0.21
CA GLU A 123 -34.68 -26.20 0.45
C GLU A 123 -34.82 -26.34 1.98
N THR A 124 -35.86 -25.70 2.51
CA THR A 124 -36.36 -26.04 3.84
C THR A 124 -37.01 -27.39 3.71
N SER A 125 -36.30 -28.45 4.08
CA SER A 125 -36.90 -29.76 4.31
C SER A 125 -37.82 -29.67 5.53
N ASN A 126 -39.06 -29.22 5.28
CA ASN A 126 -40.22 -29.60 6.07
C ASN A 126 -40.74 -30.91 5.47
N ASP A 127 -40.21 -32.02 5.96
CA ASP A 127 -40.86 -33.32 5.83
C ASP A 127 -41.15 -33.82 7.26
N LEU A 128 -42.46 -33.88 7.53
CA LEU A 128 -43.24 -34.53 8.60
C LEU A 128 -42.49 -35.24 9.75
#